data_AF-A0AAW5EI49-F1
#
_entry.id   AF-A0AAW5EI49-F1
#
_cell.length_a   1.000
_cell.length_b   1.000
_cell.length_c   1.000
_cell.angle_alpha   90.00
_cell.angle_beta   90.00
_cell.angle_gamma   90.00
#
_symmetry.space_group_name_H-M   'P 1'
#
loop_
_entity.id
_entity.type
_entity.pdbx_description
1 polymer ?
#
loop_
_entity_poly.entity_id
_entity_poly.type
_entity_poly.pdbx_seq_one_letter_code
_entity_poly.pdbx_strand_id
1 'polypeptide(L)'
;MASGNCSEDCKYCTQSAYVKTNIQKYRQKEISQIVLEAKIAKKNEALGFCLVTAGLGLDDEKLEYVCKAAHAVQKEVPNLLLIACNGMASVEQLKELKKAGIF
;
A
#
# COMPACT_ATOMS: atom_id res chain seq x y z
N MET A 1 -3.53 -0.57 2.79
CA MET A 1 -3.97 0.75 2.29
C MET A 1 -5.36 0.67 1.67
N ALA A 2 -5.65 -0.33 0.86
CA ALA A 2 -7.00 -0.70 0.42
C ALA A 2 -7.20 -2.19 0.70
N SER A 3 -8.44 -2.63 0.94
CA SER A 3 -8.73 -4.06 1.16
C SER A 3 -10.07 -4.50 0.57
N GLY A 4 -10.03 -5.65 -0.09
CA GLY A 4 -11.20 -6.29 -0.70
C GLY A 4 -11.67 -5.65 -2.01
N ASN A 5 -12.73 -6.24 -2.59
CA ASN A 5 -13.34 -5.82 -3.86
C ASN A 5 -12.36 -5.78 -5.05
N CYS A 6 -11.35 -6.64 -5.05
CA CYS A 6 -10.46 -6.81 -6.19
C CYS A 6 -11.22 -7.46 -7.35
N SER A 7 -11.11 -6.89 -8.55
CA SER A 7 -11.74 -7.41 -9.78
C SER A 7 -11.07 -8.66 -10.34
N GLU A 8 -10.00 -9.15 -9.72
CA GLU A 8 -9.27 -10.34 -10.18
C GLU A 8 -9.85 -11.63 -9.58
N ASP A 9 -10.00 -12.67 -10.38
CA ASP A 9 -10.49 -14.01 -9.96
C ASP A 9 -9.34 -14.94 -9.54
N CYS A 10 -8.44 -14.43 -8.70
CA CYS A 10 -7.37 -15.25 -8.13
C CYS A 10 -7.97 -16.22 -7.09
N LYS A 11 -8.02 -17.52 -7.41
CA LYS A 11 -8.69 -18.56 -6.59
C LYS A 11 -8.20 -18.67 -5.14
N TYR A 12 -6.98 -18.23 -4.86
CA TYR A 12 -6.39 -18.26 -3.52
C TYR A 12 -6.52 -16.92 -2.76
N CYS A 13 -6.93 -15.84 -3.42
CA CYS A 13 -6.91 -14.50 -2.83
C CYS A 13 -8.23 -14.18 -2.12
N THR A 14 -8.17 -13.98 -0.81
CA THR A 14 -9.35 -13.62 0.01
C THR A 14 -9.91 -12.23 -0.30
N GLN A 15 -9.18 -11.40 -1.05
CA GLN A 15 -9.59 -10.04 -1.44
C GLN A 15 -10.34 -9.98 -2.78
N SER A 16 -10.40 -11.10 -3.51
CA SER A 16 -11.14 -11.22 -4.76
C SER A 16 -12.64 -10.99 -4.53
N ALA A 17 -13.28 -10.19 -5.40
CA ALA A 17 -14.72 -9.97 -5.38
C ALA A 17 -15.53 -11.25 -5.69
N TYR A 18 -14.90 -12.26 -6.29
CA TYR A 18 -15.53 -13.53 -6.66
C TYR A 18 -15.59 -14.54 -5.51
N VAL A 19 -14.84 -14.30 -4.42
CA VAL A 19 -14.79 -15.21 -3.27
C VAL A 19 -15.56 -14.60 -2.09
N LYS A 20 -16.48 -15.38 -1.50
CA LYS A 20 -17.19 -14.99 -0.28
C LYS A 20 -16.29 -15.21 0.92
N THR A 21 -15.58 -14.16 1.33
CA THR A 21 -14.76 -14.15 2.54
C THR A 21 -15.24 -13.07 3.51
N ASN A 22 -15.06 -13.31 4.81
CA ASN A 22 -15.41 -12.35 5.85
C ASN A 22 -14.21 -11.48 6.21
N ILE A 23 -13.74 -10.68 5.25
CA ILE A 23 -12.67 -9.69 5.46
C ILE A 23 -13.25 -8.29 5.61
N GLN A 24 -12.58 -7.43 6.38
CA GLN A 24 -12.93 -6.02 6.45
C GLN A 24 -12.57 -5.34 5.13
N LYS A 25 -13.57 -4.80 4.44
CA LYS A 25 -13.39 -4.13 3.15
C LYS A 25 -13.35 -2.62 3.34
N TYR A 26 -12.38 -1.96 2.72
CA TYR A 26 -12.28 -0.51 2.72
C TYR A 26 -11.53 -0.03 1.48
N ARG A 27 -11.98 1.08 0.92
CA ARG A 27 -11.38 1.66 -0.30
C ARG A 27 -10.01 2.26 -0.03
N GLN A 28 -9.88 3.01 1.06
CA GLN A 28 -8.66 3.73 1.40
C GLN A 28 -8.59 3.97 2.91
N LYS A 29 -7.40 3.85 3.50
CA LYS A 29 -7.14 4.30 4.87
C LYS A 29 -6.72 5.78 4.87
N GLU A 30 -7.04 6.48 5.94
CA GLU A 30 -6.47 7.80 6.19
C GLU A 30 -4.94 7.70 6.32
N ILE A 31 -4.23 8.69 5.75
CA ILE A 31 -2.75 8.71 5.80
C ILE A 31 -2.25 8.77 7.25
N SER A 32 -2.96 9.49 8.13
CA SER A 32 -2.66 9.57 9.56
C SER A 32 -2.66 8.20 10.22
N GLN A 33 -3.62 7.33 9.85
CA GLN A 33 -3.69 5.96 10.35
C GLN A 33 -2.50 5.14 9.85
N ILE A 34 -2.09 5.30 8.60
CA ILE A 34 -0.93 4.60 8.03
C ILE A 34 0.36 5.00 8.76
N VAL A 35 0.54 6.30 9.03
CA VAL A 35 1.68 6.80 9.81
C VAL A 35 1.68 6.21 11.22
N LEU A 36 0.52 6.13 11.88
CA LEU A 36 0.41 5.51 13.20
C LEU A 36 0.82 4.03 13.17
N GLU A 37 0.32 3.27 12.19
CA GLU A 37 0.68 1.86 11.99
C GLU A 37 2.19 1.69 11.73
N ALA A 38 2.80 2.59 10.95
CA ALA A 38 4.24 2.60 10.70
C ALA A 38 5.07 2.91 11.97
N LYS A 39 4.62 3.87 12.80
CA LYS A 39 5.25 4.17 14.11
C LYS A 39 5.21 2.95 15.02
N ILE A 40 4.09 2.24 15.06
CA ILE A 40 3.93 1.00 15.84
C ILE A 40 4.87 -0.08 15.30
N ALA A 41 4.94 -0.27 13.97
CA ALA A 41 5.85 -1.23 13.35
C ALA A 41 7.31 -0.95 13.71
N LYS A 42 7.75 0.31 13.64
CA LYS A 42 9.11 0.70 14.02
C LYS A 42 9.38 0.49 15.51
N LYS A 43 8.41 0.76 16.37
CA LYS A 43 8.49 0.48 17.82
C LYS A 43 8.69 -1.02 18.09
N ASN A 44 8.11 -1.86 17.24
CA ASN A 44 8.30 -3.31 17.27
C ASN A 44 9.53 -3.77 16.47
N GLU A 45 10.50 -2.87 16.26
CA GLU A 45 11.79 -3.15 15.60
C GLU A 45 11.69 -3.63 14.15
N ALA A 46 10.56 -3.37 13.48
CA ALA A 46 10.44 -3.68 12.06
C ALA A 46 11.46 -2.88 11.24
N LEU A 47 12.13 -3.59 10.33
CA LEU A 47 13.09 -3.00 9.38
C LEU A 47 12.39 -2.28 8.22
N GLY A 48 11.18 -2.71 7.88
CA GLY A 48 10.42 -2.16 6.76
C GLY A 48 8.92 -2.19 6.98
N PHE A 49 8.21 -1.49 6.09
CA PHE A 49 6.77 -1.31 6.11
C PHE A 49 6.20 -1.38 4.70
N CYS A 50 5.22 -2.26 4.51
CA CYS A 50 4.64 -2.55 3.21
C CYS A 50 3.35 -1.74 2.97
N LEU A 51 3.37 -0.94 1.91
CA LEU A 51 2.26 -0.17 1.38
C LEU A 51 1.52 -1.01 0.34
N VAL A 52 0.47 -1.71 0.80
CA VAL A 52 -0.27 -2.70 -0.02
C VAL A 52 -1.67 -2.23 -0.38
N THR A 53 -2.06 -2.38 -1.66
CA THR A 53 -3.41 -2.13 -2.17
C THR A 53 -3.99 -3.39 -2.81
N ALA A 54 -5.31 -3.54 -2.75
CA ALA A 54 -6.03 -4.54 -3.54
C ALA A 54 -6.29 -4.03 -4.96
N GLY A 55 -6.14 -4.89 -5.96
CA GLY A 55 -6.38 -4.57 -7.36
C GLY A 55 -5.32 -5.12 -8.30
N LEU A 56 -5.58 -5.00 -9.60
CA LEU A 56 -4.68 -5.46 -10.66
C LEU A 56 -3.43 -4.57 -10.81
N GLY A 57 -3.55 -3.26 -10.58
CA GLY A 57 -2.44 -2.34 -10.77
C GLY A 57 -2.68 -0.91 -10.25
N LEU A 58 -1.66 -0.09 -10.49
CA LEU A 58 -1.63 1.34 -10.19
C LEU A 58 -2.32 2.13 -11.30
N ASP A 59 -3.33 2.91 -10.89
CA ASP A 59 -3.84 4.04 -11.64
C ASP A 59 -3.23 5.33 -11.05
N ASP A 60 -3.48 6.47 -11.69
CA ASP A 60 -2.89 7.75 -11.29
C ASP A 60 -3.33 8.17 -9.87
N GLU A 61 -4.58 7.90 -9.48
CA GLU A 61 -5.11 8.19 -8.15
C GLU A 61 -4.39 7.37 -7.07
N LYS A 62 -4.22 6.06 -7.29
CA LYS A 62 -3.49 5.18 -6.37
C LYS A 62 -2.02 5.54 -6.31
N LEU A 63 -1.38 5.86 -7.44
CA LEU A 63 0.01 6.27 -7.46
C LEU A 63 0.21 7.50 -6.58
N GLU A 64 -0.59 8.54 -6.80
CA GLU A 64 -0.52 9.78 -6.03
C GLU A 64 -0.74 9.51 -4.53
N TYR A 65 -1.73 8.68 -4.20
CA TYR A 65 -2.00 8.31 -2.81
C TYR A 65 -0.85 7.52 -2.17
N VAL A 66 -0.27 6.54 -2.87
CA VAL A 66 0.86 5.74 -2.38
C VAL A 66 2.08 6.64 -2.15
N CYS A 67 2.38 7.54 -3.08
CA CYS A 67 3.47 8.51 -2.94
C CYS A 67 3.24 9.45 -1.74
N LYS A 68 2.02 9.99 -1.58
CA LYS A 68 1.66 10.83 -0.41
C LYS A 68 1.85 10.08 0.90
N ALA A 69 1.39 8.83 0.97
CA ALA A 69 1.54 8.00 2.16
C ALA A 69 3.03 7.69 2.45
N ALA A 70 3.82 7.38 1.42
CA ALA A 70 5.24 7.12 1.55
C ALA A 70 6.01 8.33 2.11
N HIS A 71 5.75 9.53 1.57
CA HIS A 71 6.33 10.77 2.07
C HIS A 71 5.95 11.05 3.52
N ALA A 72 4.67 10.86 3.88
CA ALA A 72 4.20 11.05 5.25
C ALA A 72 4.87 10.08 6.23
N VAL A 73 5.02 8.81 5.85
CA VAL A 73 5.69 7.81 6.69
C VAL A 73 7.18 8.12 6.83
N GLN A 74 7.89 8.44 5.75
CA GLN A 74 9.32 8.78 5.83
C GLN A 74 9.59 10.00 6.70
N LYS A 75 8.72 11.02 6.62
CA LYS A 75 8.83 12.24 7.45
C LYS A 75 8.73 11.92 8.94
N GLU A 76 7.82 11.03 9.31
CA GLU A 76 7.48 10.75 10.70
C GLU A 76 8.27 9.57 11.30
N VAL A 77 8.74 8.66 10.46
CA VAL A 77 9.46 7.44 10.83
C VAL A 77 10.67 7.27 9.90
N PRO A 78 11.72 8.10 10.07
CA PRO A 78 12.91 8.00 9.24
C PRO A 78 13.59 6.63 9.43
N ASN A 79 14.26 6.15 8.37
CA ASN A 79 14.97 4.87 8.34
C ASN A 79 14.08 3.62 8.47
N LEU A 80 12.82 3.70 8.03
CA LEU A 80 11.96 2.54 7.80
C LEU A 80 11.93 2.25 6.30
N LEU A 81 12.33 1.05 5.88
CA LEU A 81 12.32 0.66 4.47
C LEU A 81 10.88 0.61 3.97
N LEU A 82 10.53 1.37 2.95
CA LEU A 82 9.20 1.33 2.36
C LEU A 82 9.16 0.40 1.16
N ILE A 83 8.22 -0.54 1.19
CA ILE A 83 7.99 -1.53 0.14
C ILE A 83 6.58 -1.32 -0.40
N ALA A 84 6.39 -1.42 -1.71
CA ALA A 84 5.10 -1.20 -2.35
C ALA A 84 4.62 -2.46 -3.07
N CYS A 85 3.41 -2.93 -2.74
CA CYS A 85 2.77 -4.06 -3.42
C CYS A 85 1.42 -3.60 -3.95
N ASN A 86 1.41 -3.03 -5.15
CA ASN A 86 0.24 -2.35 -5.72
C ASN A 86 -0.21 -2.91 -7.08
N GLY A 87 0.26 -4.10 -7.45
CA GLY A 87 -0.05 -4.75 -8.72
C GLY A 87 0.85 -4.28 -9.87
N MET A 88 0.33 -4.32 -11.09
CA MET A 88 1.05 -3.88 -12.28
C MET A 88 1.32 -2.37 -12.26
N ALA A 89 2.50 -1.99 -12.73
CA ALA A 89 2.92 -0.60 -12.85
C ALA A 89 3.68 -0.39 -14.17
N SER A 90 3.49 0.78 -14.78
CA SER A 90 4.32 1.23 -15.90
C SER A 90 5.70 1.68 -15.41
N VAL A 91 6.66 1.79 -16.33
CA VAL A 91 8.01 2.26 -16.01
C VAL A 91 8.00 3.66 -15.39
N GLU A 92 7.12 4.55 -15.87
CA GLU A 92 6.99 5.90 -15.31
C GLU A 92 6.42 5.87 -13.89
N GLN A 93 5.41 5.04 -13.63
CA GLN A 93 4.87 4.86 -12.28
C GLN A 93 5.93 4.31 -11.31
N LEU A 94 6.76 3.36 -11.75
CA LEU A 94 7.88 2.85 -10.95
C LEU A 94 8.92 3.94 -10.64
N LYS A 95 9.21 4.83 -11.58
CA LYS A 95 10.09 5.98 -11.35
C LYS A 95 9.51 6.93 -10.29
N GLU A 96 8.21 7.19 -10.33
CA GLU A 96 7.54 8.03 -9.32
C GLU A 96 7.56 7.39 -7.92
N LEU A 97 7.29 6.09 -7.81
CA LEU A 97 7.43 5.37 -6.53
C LEU A 97 8.85 5.46 -5.98
N LYS A 98 9.86 5.32 -6.85
CA LYS A 98 11.27 5.45 -6.46
C LYS A 98 11.61 6.86 -5.97
N LYS A 99 11.07 7.91 -6.61
CA LYS A 99 11.21 9.29 -6.14
C LYS A 99 10.55 9.51 -4.78
N ALA A 100 9.46 8.81 -4.51
CA ALA A 100 8.81 8.80 -3.20
C ALA A 100 9.58 8.00 -2.13
N GLY A 101 10.70 7.36 -2.48
CA GLY A 101 11.58 6.61 -1.58
C GLY A 101 11.10 5.19 -1.27
N ILE A 102 10.30 4.63 -2.17
CA ILE A 102 9.98 3.19 -2.21
C ILE A 102 11.04 2.51 -3.06
N PHE A 103 11.71 1.50 -2.51
CA PHE A 103 12.82 0.78 -3.15
C PHE A 103 12.55 -0.70 -3.32
#